data_AF-A0A2A4WV37-F1
#
_entry.id   AF-A0A2A4WV37-F1
#
_cell.length_a   1.000
_cell.length_b   1.000
_cell.length_c   1.000
_cell.angle_alpha   90.00
_cell.angle_beta   90.00
_cell.angle_gamma   90.00
#
_symmetry.space_group_name_H-M   'P 1'
#
loop_
_entity.id
_entity.type
_entity.pdbx_description
1 polymer ?
#
loop_
_entity_poly.entity_id
_entity_poly.type
_entity_poly.pdbx_seq_one_letter_code
_entity_poly.pdbx_strand_id
1 'polypeptide(L)'
;TDRIAAGELPPAPPRPQGLERNVVITQWDWADPTAYLHDLVSTDRRDPTVNAYGKIYGALENSADYLPVLDPAAHSTDQIVVFPEDPNYGGAPQPAMATSPYWGDEEIWDAATTVHNPMMDSDGRVWITSRARDPGNVPAFCQEGSDHPSAQAFPLGRSGRHLGVYDPSTDTYTPINTCFGTHHLMFAEDADNTLWTSGGGTAVGWLNTREFLETGDAVAAQGWTPFILDTNGNGRRDDYVEPDAPLDPSLDKRINSGLYAVAPAADGSVWGSNLSYPGAVVRVMPGADPSTTALTEYYELPLDENGNAIEGFSPRGMDIDRNGVAWVALASGHMGRFDRSLCRGPLNGPTATGQHCPEGWSFFAEPLPQFKNIQQSGSSEGSYYTWVDQFDTLGLGSNTPISTGNQSGSLLVLNDGEWVRLTVPYPLGFYTKWLDGRIDDPDSGWQGRGLWATISSRAPFHMESGAGTTSKVYHFQMRPDPLSN
;
A
#
# COMPACT_ATOMS: atom_id res chain seq x y z
N THR A 1 31.38 8.92 -11.48
CA THR A 1 31.35 8.41 -12.86
C THR A 1 32.75 8.10 -13.37
N ASP A 2 33.77 8.95 -13.12
CA ASP A 2 35.16 8.74 -13.57
C ASP A 2 35.76 7.36 -13.21
N ARG A 3 35.44 6.83 -12.03
CA ARG A 3 35.87 5.48 -11.61
C ARG A 3 35.29 4.37 -12.48
N ILE A 4 33.99 4.45 -12.78
CA ILE A 4 33.30 3.50 -13.67
C ILE A 4 33.83 3.65 -15.10
N ALA A 5 34.04 4.88 -15.57
CA ALA A 5 34.65 5.16 -16.86
C ALA A 5 36.10 4.64 -16.96
N ALA A 6 36.83 4.61 -15.84
CA ALA A 6 38.15 4.00 -15.70
C ALA A 6 38.11 2.47 -15.54
N GLY A 7 36.93 1.83 -15.63
CA GLY A 7 36.77 0.38 -15.60
C GLY A 7 36.55 -0.24 -14.22
N GLU A 8 36.33 0.57 -13.17
CA GLU A 8 35.88 0.02 -11.89
C GLU A 8 34.47 -0.57 -12.05
N LEU A 9 34.32 -1.83 -11.69
CA LEU A 9 33.04 -2.53 -11.67
C LEU A 9 32.65 -2.84 -10.22
N PRO A 10 31.34 -2.88 -9.90
CA PRO A 10 30.90 -3.45 -8.64
C PRO A 10 31.36 -4.92 -8.54
N PRO A 11 31.55 -5.46 -7.32
CA PRO A 11 31.78 -6.88 -7.14
C PRO A 11 30.69 -7.71 -7.82
N ALA A 12 31.06 -8.87 -8.38
CA ALA A 12 30.08 -9.78 -8.95
C ALA A 12 29.07 -10.21 -7.86
N PRO A 13 27.76 -10.16 -8.13
CA PRO A 13 26.76 -10.56 -7.16
C PRO A 13 26.90 -12.06 -6.84
N PRO A 14 26.63 -12.48 -5.59
CA PRO A 14 26.61 -13.89 -5.24
C PRO A 14 25.53 -14.62 -6.04
N ARG A 15 25.80 -15.88 -6.41
CA ARG A 15 24.78 -16.75 -7.01
C ARG A 15 23.69 -17.08 -5.98
N PRO A 16 22.46 -17.41 -6.43
CA PRO A 16 21.41 -17.89 -5.53
C PRO A 16 21.86 -19.06 -4.65
N GLN A 17 21.55 -19.02 -3.37
CA GLN A 17 21.86 -20.06 -2.38
C GLN A 17 20.63 -20.46 -1.57
N GLY A 18 20.68 -21.64 -0.93
CA GLY A 18 19.57 -22.10 -0.08
C GLY A 18 18.24 -22.12 -0.82
N LEU A 19 17.23 -21.49 -0.21
CA LEU A 19 15.86 -21.33 -0.71
C LEU A 19 15.77 -20.48 -1.99
N GLU A 20 16.72 -19.57 -2.24
CA GLU A 20 16.72 -18.72 -3.45
C GLU A 20 16.79 -19.55 -4.75
N ARG A 21 17.26 -20.81 -4.66
CA ARG A 21 17.35 -21.74 -5.81
C ARG A 21 16.04 -22.44 -6.14
N ASN A 22 15.04 -22.33 -5.27
CA ASN A 22 13.79 -23.07 -5.36
C ASN A 22 12.66 -22.25 -6.00
N VAL A 23 12.88 -20.95 -6.23
CA VAL A 23 11.86 -20.07 -6.78
C VAL A 23 11.56 -20.40 -8.25
N VAL A 24 10.28 -20.45 -8.59
CA VAL A 24 9.77 -20.47 -9.95
C VAL A 24 9.09 -19.15 -10.22
N ILE A 25 9.38 -18.57 -11.39
CA ILE A 25 8.76 -17.33 -11.83
C ILE A 25 8.12 -17.59 -13.18
N THR A 26 6.79 -17.53 -13.24
CA THR A 26 6.03 -17.50 -14.50
C THR A 26 5.63 -16.06 -14.80
N GLN A 27 5.66 -15.68 -16.08
CA GLN A 27 5.45 -14.30 -16.51
C GLN A 27 4.46 -14.22 -17.65
N TRP A 28 3.65 -13.18 -17.64
CA TRP A 28 2.70 -12.83 -18.69
C TRP A 28 2.83 -11.35 -19.02
N ASP A 29 2.70 -11.02 -20.30
CA ASP A 29 2.51 -9.64 -20.73
C ASP A 29 1.04 -9.23 -20.54
N TRP A 30 0.80 -7.99 -20.14
CA TRP A 30 -0.54 -7.40 -20.08
C TRP A 30 -0.51 -5.87 -20.20
N ALA A 31 -1.68 -5.29 -20.41
CA ALA A 31 -1.88 -3.87 -20.71
C ALA A 31 -1.19 -3.39 -22.01
N ASP A 32 -1.41 -2.13 -22.36
CA ASP A 32 -0.88 -1.53 -23.59
C ASP A 32 0.59 -1.09 -23.43
N PRO A 33 1.35 -0.93 -24.52
CA PRO A 33 2.76 -0.51 -24.45
C PRO A 33 3.01 0.90 -23.88
N THR A 34 1.98 1.75 -23.86
CA THR A 34 2.01 3.09 -23.27
C THR A 34 1.54 3.09 -21.81
N ALA A 35 0.87 2.02 -21.37
CA ALA A 35 0.30 1.93 -20.06
C ALA A 35 1.39 1.80 -18.98
N TYR A 36 1.20 2.55 -17.92
CA TYR A 36 1.88 2.40 -16.66
C TYR A 36 1.03 1.51 -15.75
N LEU A 37 1.64 0.62 -14.97
CA LEU A 37 0.94 -0.10 -13.91
C LEU A 37 1.47 0.24 -12.54
N HIS A 38 0.56 0.39 -11.58
CA HIS A 38 0.93 0.60 -10.19
C HIS A 38 0.89 -0.72 -9.41
N ASP A 39 -0.27 -1.35 -9.34
CA ASP A 39 -0.57 -2.48 -8.45
C ASP A 39 -1.39 -3.57 -9.17
N LEU A 40 -1.53 -4.72 -8.52
CA LEU A 40 -2.47 -5.78 -8.89
C LEU A 40 -3.19 -6.37 -7.67
N VAL A 41 -4.27 -7.10 -7.92
CA VAL A 41 -4.93 -7.98 -6.95
C VAL A 41 -5.30 -9.31 -7.58
N SER A 42 -5.15 -10.37 -6.80
CA SER A 42 -5.40 -11.75 -7.18
C SER A 42 -6.44 -12.44 -6.30
N THR A 43 -6.67 -11.98 -5.06
CA THR A 43 -7.60 -12.62 -4.10
C THR A 43 -8.08 -11.63 -3.03
N ASP A 44 -9.10 -12.03 -2.25
CA ASP A 44 -9.39 -11.36 -0.98
C ASP A 44 -8.28 -11.72 -0.01
N ARG A 45 -7.52 -10.71 0.40
CA ARG A 45 -6.39 -10.89 1.31
C ARG A 45 -6.76 -11.62 2.61
N ARG A 46 -7.99 -11.49 3.09
CA ARG A 46 -8.48 -12.08 4.36
C ARG A 46 -8.72 -13.60 4.24
N ASP A 47 -8.96 -14.07 3.02
CA ASP A 47 -9.07 -15.48 2.68
C ASP A 47 -8.41 -15.72 1.31
N PRO A 48 -7.13 -16.11 1.27
CA PRO A 48 -6.36 -16.22 0.03
C PRO A 48 -6.84 -17.34 -0.90
N THR A 49 -7.87 -18.10 -0.51
CA THR A 49 -8.51 -19.12 -1.38
C THR A 49 -9.60 -18.53 -2.28
N VAL A 50 -10.04 -17.30 -2.00
CA VAL A 50 -10.97 -16.57 -2.86
C VAL A 50 -10.33 -16.37 -4.24
N ASN A 51 -11.14 -16.48 -5.30
CA ASN A 51 -10.68 -16.32 -6.69
C ASN A 51 -9.56 -17.30 -7.10
N ALA A 52 -9.58 -18.52 -6.55
CA ALA A 52 -8.71 -19.62 -6.96
C ALA A 52 -8.77 -19.85 -8.48
N TYR A 53 -7.59 -19.92 -9.11
CA TYR A 53 -7.34 -19.97 -10.56
C TYR A 53 -7.98 -18.83 -11.36
N GLY A 54 -8.49 -17.81 -10.66
CA GLY A 54 -9.26 -16.74 -11.26
C GLY A 54 -8.39 -15.64 -11.88
N LYS A 55 -9.10 -14.63 -12.39
CA LYS A 55 -8.50 -13.49 -13.08
C LYS A 55 -7.77 -12.57 -12.09
N ILE A 56 -6.75 -11.88 -12.60
CA ILE A 56 -5.96 -10.90 -11.87
C ILE A 56 -6.28 -9.53 -12.44
N TYR A 57 -6.46 -8.53 -11.58
CA TYR A 57 -6.87 -7.19 -11.95
C TYR A 57 -5.77 -6.19 -11.57
N GLY A 58 -5.42 -5.28 -12.47
CA GLY A 58 -4.40 -4.26 -12.23
C GLY A 58 -4.96 -2.85 -12.12
N ALA A 59 -4.10 -1.92 -11.73
CA ALA A 59 -4.39 -0.49 -11.68
C ALA A 59 -3.35 0.32 -12.47
N LEU A 60 -3.82 1.20 -13.36
CA LEU A 60 -2.97 1.91 -14.33
C LEU A 60 -2.49 3.30 -13.87
N GLU A 61 -2.89 3.72 -12.68
CA GLU A 61 -2.71 5.09 -12.18
C GLU A 61 -3.08 6.13 -13.25
N ASN A 62 -2.16 7.03 -13.59
CA ASN A 62 -2.42 8.16 -14.46
C ASN A 62 -2.38 7.82 -15.96
N SER A 63 -2.19 6.55 -16.34
CA SER A 63 -1.88 6.23 -17.74
C SER A 63 -3.06 5.91 -18.63
N ALA A 64 -4.11 5.25 -18.13
CA ALA A 64 -5.32 4.94 -18.90
C ALA A 64 -6.54 4.67 -18.00
N ASP A 65 -7.73 4.80 -18.58
CA ASP A 65 -9.04 4.62 -17.92
C ASP A 65 -9.62 3.20 -18.13
N TYR A 66 -8.83 2.18 -17.80
CA TYR A 66 -9.31 0.80 -17.68
C TYR A 66 -8.53 0.01 -16.61
N LEU A 67 -9.10 -1.10 -16.14
CA LEU A 67 -8.39 -2.12 -15.37
C LEU A 67 -7.84 -3.18 -16.33
N PRO A 68 -6.52 -3.42 -16.41
CA PRO A 68 -6.00 -4.56 -17.13
C PRO A 68 -6.39 -5.84 -16.38
N VAL A 69 -6.74 -6.86 -17.14
CA VAL A 69 -7.12 -8.17 -16.63
C VAL A 69 -6.22 -9.23 -17.23
N LEU A 70 -5.72 -10.12 -16.40
CA LEU A 70 -5.00 -11.32 -16.81
C LEU A 70 -5.80 -12.56 -16.39
N ASP A 71 -6.08 -13.44 -17.32
CA ASP A 71 -6.51 -14.82 -17.05
C ASP A 71 -5.28 -15.74 -17.16
N PRO A 72 -4.67 -16.14 -16.02
CA PRO A 72 -3.47 -16.95 -16.06
C PRO A 72 -3.73 -18.38 -16.55
N ALA A 73 -4.95 -18.89 -16.43
CA ALA A 73 -5.34 -20.23 -16.88
C ALA A 73 -5.55 -20.28 -18.41
N ALA A 74 -6.15 -19.23 -18.97
CA ALA A 74 -6.36 -19.11 -20.40
C ALA A 74 -5.17 -18.46 -21.15
N HIS A 75 -4.19 -17.91 -20.42
CA HIS A 75 -3.08 -17.11 -20.96
C HIS A 75 -3.57 -15.95 -21.85
N SER A 76 -4.63 -15.28 -21.42
CA SER A 76 -5.26 -14.19 -22.16
C SER A 76 -5.41 -12.94 -21.31
N THR A 77 -5.51 -11.79 -21.97
CA THR A 77 -5.71 -10.49 -21.33
C THR A 77 -7.01 -9.85 -21.79
N ASP A 78 -7.56 -8.98 -20.95
CA ASP A 78 -8.77 -8.21 -21.21
C ASP A 78 -8.67 -6.82 -20.54
N GLN A 79 -9.64 -5.95 -20.80
CA GLN A 79 -9.70 -4.60 -20.25
C GLN A 79 -11.11 -4.28 -19.74
N ILE A 80 -11.20 -3.76 -18.52
CA ILE A 80 -12.48 -3.26 -17.96
C ILE A 80 -12.43 -1.74 -17.96
N VAL A 81 -13.28 -1.10 -18.77
CA VAL A 81 -13.36 0.36 -18.82
C VAL A 81 -13.83 0.91 -17.48
N VAL A 82 -13.14 1.94 -16.99
CA VAL A 82 -13.54 2.70 -15.80
C VAL A 82 -13.84 4.14 -16.18
N PHE A 83 -14.69 4.81 -15.40
CA PHE A 83 -15.13 6.17 -15.69
C PHE A 83 -15.48 6.95 -14.42
N PRO A 84 -15.34 8.29 -14.40
CA PRO A 84 -15.85 9.09 -13.29
C PRO A 84 -17.39 9.06 -13.24
N GLU A 85 -17.96 9.36 -12.08
CA GLU A 85 -19.40 9.59 -11.90
C GLU A 85 -19.87 10.81 -12.71
N ASP A 86 -19.06 11.88 -12.74
CA ASP A 86 -19.30 13.03 -13.62
C ASP A 86 -18.76 12.75 -15.04
N PRO A 87 -19.61 12.48 -16.04
CA PRO A 87 -19.17 12.14 -17.39
C PRO A 87 -18.53 13.34 -18.12
N ASN A 88 -18.63 14.56 -17.59
CA ASN A 88 -18.02 15.74 -18.17
C ASN A 88 -16.64 16.04 -17.58
N TYR A 89 -16.20 15.25 -16.60
CA TYR A 89 -14.86 15.38 -16.05
C TYR A 89 -13.83 14.83 -17.05
N GLY A 90 -13.24 15.72 -17.84
CA GLY A 90 -12.00 15.46 -18.54
C GLY A 90 -10.83 15.77 -17.61
N GLY A 91 -10.01 14.77 -17.28
CA GLY A 91 -8.77 15.00 -16.55
C GLY A 91 -7.92 16.07 -17.25
N ALA A 92 -7.16 16.86 -16.49
CA ALA A 92 -6.24 17.81 -17.09
C ALA A 92 -4.98 17.06 -17.56
N PRO A 93 -4.62 17.14 -18.86
CA PRO A 93 -3.32 16.74 -19.38
C PRO A 93 -2.19 17.21 -18.49
N GLN A 94 -1.25 16.34 -18.16
CA GLN A 94 0.02 16.80 -17.60
C GLN A 94 0.91 17.20 -18.78
N PRO A 95 1.32 18.48 -18.90
CA PRO A 95 2.16 18.89 -20.01
C PRO A 95 3.48 18.14 -19.96
N ALA A 96 3.88 17.58 -21.10
CA ALA A 96 5.17 16.91 -21.24
C ALA A 96 6.30 17.88 -20.86
N MET A 97 7.23 17.42 -20.01
CA MET A 97 8.39 18.23 -19.60
C MET A 97 9.41 18.41 -20.74
N ALA A 98 9.44 17.48 -21.70
CA ALA A 98 10.26 17.48 -22.90
C ALA A 98 9.69 16.47 -23.92
N THR A 99 10.09 16.58 -25.18
CA THR A 99 9.79 15.59 -26.23
C THR A 99 10.31 14.20 -25.83
N SER A 100 9.45 13.19 -25.91
CA SER A 100 9.80 11.81 -25.63
C SER A 100 10.69 11.22 -26.74
N PRO A 101 11.80 10.53 -26.41
CA PRO A 101 12.60 9.84 -27.42
C PRO A 101 11.90 8.59 -28.00
N TYR A 102 10.79 8.15 -27.39
CA TYR A 102 10.03 6.97 -27.82
C TYR A 102 8.73 7.35 -28.52
N TRP A 103 8.05 8.38 -28.03
CA TRP A 103 6.68 8.75 -28.43
C TRP A 103 6.58 10.17 -29.03
N GLY A 104 7.69 10.90 -29.13
CA GLY A 104 7.68 12.29 -29.61
C GLY A 104 6.88 13.21 -28.68
N ASP A 105 6.01 14.04 -29.26
CA ASP A 105 5.14 14.95 -28.52
C ASP A 105 3.72 14.38 -28.32
N GLU A 106 3.52 13.07 -28.57
CA GLU A 106 2.25 12.38 -28.31
C GLU A 106 1.95 12.32 -26.81
N GLU A 107 0.75 12.74 -26.42
CA GLU A 107 0.26 12.58 -25.05
C GLU A 107 -0.25 11.14 -24.89
N ILE A 108 0.56 10.30 -24.25
CA ILE A 108 0.27 8.86 -24.08
C ILE A 108 -0.47 8.52 -22.79
N TRP A 109 -0.63 9.49 -21.88
CA TRP A 109 -1.28 9.33 -20.56
C TRP A 109 -2.36 10.39 -20.38
N ASP A 110 -3.61 9.94 -20.39
CA ASP A 110 -4.79 10.80 -20.45
C ASP A 110 -5.88 10.41 -19.43
N ALA A 111 -5.55 9.57 -18.44
CA ALA A 111 -6.53 9.02 -17.51
C ALA A 111 -7.28 10.09 -16.70
N ALA A 112 -8.61 10.05 -16.77
CA ALA A 112 -9.49 10.85 -15.93
C ALA A 112 -9.66 10.25 -14.53
N THR A 113 -9.73 8.93 -14.42
CA THR A 113 -10.06 8.20 -13.18
C THR A 113 -8.87 7.96 -12.27
N THR A 114 -7.64 7.94 -12.81
CA THR A 114 -6.39 7.77 -12.03
C THR A 114 -6.43 6.56 -11.06
N VAL A 115 -6.78 5.38 -11.56
CA VAL A 115 -7.03 4.19 -10.71
C VAL A 115 -5.79 3.75 -9.93
N HIS A 116 -5.96 3.46 -8.64
CA HIS A 116 -4.90 2.99 -7.77
C HIS A 116 -5.37 1.89 -6.81
N ASN A 117 -4.41 1.06 -6.37
CA ASN A 117 -4.51 -0.05 -5.42
C ASN A 117 -5.85 -0.80 -5.45
N PRO A 118 -6.01 -1.78 -6.35
CA PRO A 118 -7.17 -2.65 -6.34
C PRO A 118 -7.09 -3.62 -5.15
N MET A 119 -8.22 -3.90 -4.52
CA MET A 119 -8.40 -4.99 -3.55
C MET A 119 -9.65 -5.78 -3.91
N MET A 120 -9.68 -7.06 -3.52
CA MET A 120 -10.80 -7.93 -3.79
C MET A 120 -11.57 -8.21 -2.49
N ASP A 121 -12.89 -8.23 -2.56
CA ASP A 121 -13.73 -8.69 -1.45
C ASP A 121 -14.00 -10.20 -1.52
N SER A 122 -14.68 -10.72 -0.50
CA SER A 122 -14.95 -12.16 -0.35
C SER A 122 -15.86 -12.74 -1.44
N ASP A 123 -16.57 -11.89 -2.19
CA ASP A 123 -17.43 -12.30 -3.31
C ASP A 123 -16.71 -12.15 -4.67
N GLY A 124 -15.44 -11.71 -4.68
CA GLY A 124 -14.64 -11.51 -5.87
C GLY A 124 -14.82 -10.15 -6.55
N ARG A 125 -15.49 -9.18 -5.92
CA ARG A 125 -15.58 -7.81 -6.47
C ARG A 125 -14.27 -7.09 -6.29
N VAL A 126 -13.93 -6.24 -7.26
CA VAL A 126 -12.68 -5.50 -7.30
C VAL A 126 -12.94 -4.05 -6.91
N TRP A 127 -12.49 -3.68 -5.73
CA TRP A 127 -12.58 -2.34 -5.15
C TRP A 127 -11.32 -1.57 -5.46
N ILE A 128 -11.47 -0.33 -5.90
CA ILE A 128 -10.35 0.49 -6.36
C ILE A 128 -10.42 1.89 -5.75
N THR A 129 -9.24 2.50 -5.59
CA THR A 129 -9.16 3.94 -5.47
C THR A 129 -9.29 4.54 -6.86
N SER A 130 -10.25 5.42 -7.07
CA SER A 130 -10.54 6.03 -8.38
C SER A 130 -11.20 7.37 -8.21
N ARG A 131 -10.84 8.34 -9.05
CA ARG A 131 -11.51 9.63 -9.10
C ARG A 131 -12.93 9.47 -9.63
N ALA A 132 -13.91 9.85 -8.83
CA ALA A 132 -15.32 9.85 -9.21
C ALA A 132 -15.78 11.22 -9.75
N ARG A 133 -15.10 12.31 -9.37
CA ARG A 133 -15.49 13.69 -9.75
C ARG A 133 -14.31 14.66 -9.75
N ASP A 134 -14.53 15.89 -10.21
CA ASP A 134 -13.57 16.98 -10.08
C ASP A 134 -13.14 17.18 -8.60
N PRO A 135 -11.83 17.25 -8.30
CA PRO A 135 -11.36 17.39 -6.92
C PRO A 135 -11.87 18.63 -6.18
N GLY A 136 -12.13 19.73 -6.89
CA GLY A 136 -12.66 20.98 -6.36
C GLY A 136 -14.18 20.98 -6.18
N ASN A 137 -14.90 20.04 -6.78
CA ASN A 137 -16.34 19.88 -6.61
C ASN A 137 -16.66 19.11 -5.32
N VAL A 138 -16.50 19.79 -4.18
CA VAL A 138 -16.73 19.22 -2.85
C VAL A 138 -18.25 19.21 -2.55
N PRO A 139 -18.88 18.03 -2.33
CA PRO A 139 -20.30 17.96 -2.01
C PRO A 139 -20.65 18.71 -0.71
N ALA A 140 -21.84 19.31 -0.65
CA ALA A 140 -22.28 20.06 0.52
C ALA A 140 -22.34 19.21 1.79
N PHE A 141 -22.67 17.91 1.67
CA PHE A 141 -22.73 17.01 2.82
C PHE A 141 -21.35 16.70 3.46
N CYS A 142 -20.25 17.02 2.76
CA CYS A 142 -18.89 16.90 3.29
C CYS A 142 -18.44 18.13 4.09
N GLN A 143 -19.19 19.24 4.00
CA GLN A 143 -18.80 20.56 4.51
C GLN A 143 -19.47 20.90 5.84
N GLU A 144 -19.01 21.98 6.45
CA GLU A 144 -19.59 22.53 7.68
C GLU A 144 -21.09 22.85 7.49
N GLY A 145 -21.91 22.51 8.50
CA GLY A 145 -23.36 22.68 8.46
C GLY A 145 -24.14 21.50 7.88
N SER A 146 -23.45 20.42 7.48
CA SER A 146 -24.05 19.14 7.09
C SER A 146 -24.62 18.36 8.29
N ASP A 147 -25.60 17.49 8.04
CA ASP A 147 -26.13 16.52 9.00
C ASP A 147 -25.29 15.21 9.06
N HIS A 148 -24.30 15.05 8.18
CA HIS A 148 -23.43 13.87 8.18
C HIS A 148 -22.55 13.85 9.45
N PRO A 149 -22.57 12.77 10.26
CA PRO A 149 -21.86 12.75 11.56
C PRO A 149 -20.37 13.11 11.46
N SER A 150 -19.65 12.54 10.51
CA SER A 150 -18.24 12.88 10.29
C SER A 150 -18.01 14.32 9.85
N ALA A 151 -18.94 14.94 9.11
CA ALA A 151 -18.83 16.34 8.71
C ALA A 151 -19.14 17.30 9.86
N GLN A 152 -20.02 16.92 10.78
CA GLN A 152 -20.25 17.66 12.03
C GLN A 152 -19.02 17.62 12.94
N ALA A 153 -18.34 16.47 13.01
CA ALA A 153 -17.13 16.32 13.80
C ALA A 153 -15.90 16.98 13.16
N PHE A 154 -15.73 16.84 11.84
CA PHE A 154 -14.56 17.33 11.12
C PHE A 154 -14.86 17.52 9.62
N PRO A 155 -15.37 18.68 9.18
CA PRO A 155 -15.71 18.90 7.78
C PRO A 155 -14.47 18.84 6.88
N LEU A 156 -14.62 18.27 5.69
CA LEU A 156 -13.53 18.11 4.72
C LEU A 156 -13.75 18.96 3.47
N GLY A 157 -12.65 19.19 2.76
CA GLY A 157 -12.61 19.95 1.52
C GLY A 157 -12.29 19.08 0.30
N ARG A 158 -11.30 19.54 -0.47
CA ARG A 158 -10.84 18.93 -1.72
C ARG A 158 -10.42 17.46 -1.53
N SER A 159 -10.87 16.59 -2.44
CA SER A 159 -10.48 15.17 -2.48
C SER A 159 -10.04 14.74 -3.87
N GLY A 160 -8.81 14.21 -4.00
CA GLY A 160 -8.15 13.97 -5.30
C GLY A 160 -8.57 12.69 -6.02
N ARG A 161 -8.76 11.60 -5.26
CA ARG A 161 -9.32 10.31 -5.67
C ARG A 161 -10.37 9.89 -4.66
N HIS A 162 -11.28 9.01 -5.07
CA HIS A 162 -12.40 8.47 -4.30
C HIS A 162 -12.38 6.94 -4.41
N LEU A 163 -13.53 6.28 -4.40
CA LEU A 163 -13.61 4.83 -4.55
C LEU A 163 -14.32 4.45 -5.84
N GLY A 164 -14.22 3.17 -6.19
CA GLY A 164 -14.97 2.54 -7.25
C GLY A 164 -15.02 1.04 -6.98
N VAL A 165 -16.03 0.36 -7.52
CA VAL A 165 -16.14 -1.10 -7.44
C VAL A 165 -16.53 -1.66 -8.79
N TYR A 166 -15.82 -2.70 -9.22
CA TYR A 166 -16.18 -3.53 -10.35
C TYR A 166 -16.71 -4.88 -9.84
N ASP A 167 -17.90 -5.28 -10.29
CA ASP A 167 -18.49 -6.58 -10.00
C ASP A 167 -18.36 -7.49 -11.24
N PRO A 168 -17.46 -8.50 -11.23
CA PRO A 168 -17.30 -9.40 -12.36
C PRO A 168 -18.53 -10.27 -12.65
N SER A 169 -19.45 -10.45 -11.70
CA SER A 169 -20.66 -11.27 -11.89
C SER A 169 -21.73 -10.56 -12.73
N THR A 170 -21.73 -9.23 -12.73
CA THR A 170 -22.65 -8.40 -13.51
C THR A 170 -21.96 -7.58 -14.59
N ASP A 171 -20.63 -7.66 -14.68
CA ASP A 171 -19.80 -6.85 -15.59
C ASP A 171 -20.10 -5.34 -15.44
N THR A 172 -20.15 -4.87 -14.18
CA THR A 172 -20.56 -3.51 -13.85
C THR A 172 -19.52 -2.81 -13.01
N TYR A 173 -19.07 -1.65 -13.49
CA TYR A 173 -18.25 -0.72 -12.73
C TYR A 173 -19.09 0.43 -12.17
N THR A 174 -18.93 0.72 -10.88
CA THR A 174 -19.65 1.76 -10.14
C THR A 174 -18.66 2.72 -9.47
N PRO A 175 -18.55 3.99 -9.89
CA PRO A 175 -17.78 4.99 -9.16
C PRO A 175 -18.48 5.36 -7.83
N ILE A 176 -17.70 5.61 -6.79
CA ILE A 176 -18.18 5.86 -5.42
C ILE A 176 -17.61 7.20 -4.93
N ASN A 177 -18.51 8.11 -4.61
CA ASN A 177 -18.21 9.49 -4.26
C ASN A 177 -17.95 9.64 -2.75
N THR A 178 -16.68 9.64 -2.36
CA THR A 178 -16.28 9.87 -0.96
C THR A 178 -15.96 11.34 -0.65
N CYS A 179 -16.16 11.76 0.60
CA CYS A 179 -15.77 13.07 1.10
C CYS A 179 -14.26 13.19 1.34
N PHE A 180 -13.60 12.09 1.68
CA PHE A 180 -12.16 12.01 1.91
C PHE A 180 -11.41 11.56 0.64
N GLY A 181 -10.14 11.94 0.55
CA GLY A 181 -9.23 11.43 -0.47
C GLY A 181 -8.79 9.99 -0.17
N THR A 182 -8.47 9.23 -1.21
CA THR A 182 -8.08 7.82 -1.13
C THR A 182 -6.75 7.55 -1.82
N HIS A 183 -6.03 6.51 -1.38
CA HIS A 183 -4.78 6.05 -1.98
C HIS A 183 -4.66 4.52 -1.90
N HIS A 184 -4.16 3.96 -0.80
CA HIS A 184 -4.26 2.51 -0.54
C HIS A 184 -5.59 2.22 0.16
N LEU A 185 -6.13 1.03 -0.05
CA LEU A 185 -7.36 0.57 0.57
C LEU A 185 -7.19 -0.87 1.08
N MET A 186 -7.85 -1.18 2.19
CA MET A 186 -7.79 -2.51 2.81
C MET A 186 -9.08 -2.84 3.54
N PHE A 187 -9.48 -4.11 3.47
CA PHE A 187 -10.65 -4.62 4.18
C PHE A 187 -10.32 -4.98 5.62
N ALA A 188 -11.21 -4.60 6.54
CA ALA A 188 -11.25 -5.15 7.88
C ALA A 188 -11.95 -6.53 7.90
N GLU A 189 -11.59 -7.37 8.87
CA GLU A 189 -12.31 -8.60 9.21
C GLU A 189 -13.41 -8.28 10.24
N ASP A 190 -14.42 -7.52 9.82
CA ASP A 190 -15.58 -7.17 10.63
C ASP A 190 -16.90 -7.54 9.93
N ALA A 191 -18.03 -7.36 10.63
CA ALA A 191 -19.35 -7.73 10.12
C ALA A 191 -19.81 -6.88 8.92
N ASP A 192 -19.16 -5.75 8.67
CA ASP A 192 -19.53 -4.78 7.64
C ASP A 192 -18.61 -4.83 6.43
N ASN A 193 -17.56 -5.68 6.48
CA ASN A 193 -16.46 -5.69 5.53
C ASN A 193 -15.94 -4.26 5.31
N THR A 194 -15.68 -3.54 6.41
CA THR A 194 -15.32 -2.12 6.35
C THR A 194 -14.06 -1.93 5.52
N LEU A 195 -14.15 -1.09 4.49
CA LEU A 195 -13.02 -0.74 3.63
C LEU A 195 -12.37 0.54 4.16
N TRP A 196 -11.17 0.41 4.74
CA TRP A 196 -10.38 1.53 5.24
C TRP A 196 -9.44 2.06 4.18
N THR A 197 -9.20 3.37 4.20
CA THR A 197 -8.42 4.05 3.15
C THR A 197 -7.33 4.96 3.72
N SER A 198 -6.20 5.03 3.01
CA SER A 198 -5.18 6.05 3.22
C SER A 198 -5.36 7.22 2.22
N GLY A 199 -4.53 8.26 2.29
CA GLY A 199 -4.60 9.39 1.34
C GLY A 199 -5.62 10.49 1.68
N GLY A 200 -6.32 10.37 2.81
CA GLY A 200 -7.27 11.37 3.31
C GLY A 200 -6.64 12.63 3.93
N GLY A 201 -5.30 12.72 3.95
CA GLY A 201 -4.59 13.88 4.49
C GLY A 201 -4.75 14.01 6.00
N THR A 202 -5.58 14.93 6.46
CA THR A 202 -5.78 15.18 7.90
C THR A 202 -6.79 14.23 8.56
N ALA A 203 -7.38 13.32 7.79
CA ALA A 203 -8.32 12.31 8.27
C ALA A 203 -8.04 10.94 7.67
N VAL A 204 -8.52 9.90 8.35
CA VAL A 204 -8.66 8.53 7.81
C VAL A 204 -10.14 8.29 7.52
N GLY A 205 -10.44 7.72 6.35
CA GLY A 205 -11.79 7.45 5.89
C GLY A 205 -12.07 5.97 5.69
N TRP A 206 -13.34 5.60 5.80
CA TRP A 206 -13.82 4.25 5.58
C TRP A 206 -15.15 4.22 4.82
N LEU A 207 -15.45 3.05 4.26
CA LEU A 207 -16.74 2.72 3.65
C LEU A 207 -17.26 1.39 4.24
N ASN A 208 -18.49 1.40 4.76
CA ASN A 208 -19.24 0.19 5.07
C ASN A 208 -19.69 -0.45 3.75
N THR A 209 -18.95 -1.46 3.28
CA THR A 209 -19.21 -2.03 1.96
C THR A 209 -20.50 -2.84 1.94
N ARG A 210 -20.87 -3.50 3.05
CA ARG A 210 -22.16 -4.20 3.18
C ARG A 210 -23.34 -3.24 2.97
N GLU A 211 -23.35 -2.10 3.68
CA GLU A 211 -24.40 -1.09 3.56
C GLU A 211 -24.44 -0.48 2.17
N PHE A 212 -23.28 -0.15 1.59
CA PHE A 212 -23.21 0.38 0.23
C PHE A 212 -23.77 -0.61 -0.80
N LEU A 213 -23.40 -1.88 -0.74
CA LEU A 213 -23.89 -2.91 -1.66
C LEU A 213 -25.39 -3.17 -1.48
N GLU A 214 -25.93 -3.06 -0.26
CA GLU A 214 -27.35 -3.25 0.03
C GLU A 214 -28.23 -2.08 -0.46
N THR A 215 -27.73 -0.84 -0.32
CA THR A 215 -28.54 0.37 -0.49
C THR A 215 -28.19 1.19 -1.73
N GLY A 216 -26.96 1.09 -2.23
CA GLY A 216 -26.37 1.99 -3.22
C GLY A 216 -26.06 3.39 -2.68
N ASP A 217 -26.27 3.66 -1.38
CA ASP A 217 -26.10 4.98 -0.79
C ASP A 217 -24.69 5.15 -0.23
N ALA A 218 -23.80 5.75 -1.04
CA ALA A 218 -22.45 6.07 -0.62
C ALA A 218 -22.39 7.13 0.50
N VAL A 219 -23.41 8.00 0.63
CA VAL A 219 -23.42 9.04 1.67
C VAL A 219 -23.67 8.41 3.04
N ALA A 220 -24.62 7.48 3.13
CA ALA A 220 -24.90 6.77 4.38
C ALA A 220 -23.77 5.81 4.78
N ALA A 221 -23.19 5.12 3.80
CA ALA A 221 -22.20 4.07 4.04
C ALA A 221 -20.79 4.56 4.39
N GLN A 222 -20.49 5.86 4.26
CA GLN A 222 -19.13 6.37 4.44
C GLN A 222 -18.94 7.11 5.76
N GLY A 223 -17.69 7.22 6.21
CA GLY A 223 -17.33 8.08 7.33
C GLY A 223 -15.83 8.38 7.37
N TRP A 224 -15.46 9.35 8.19
CA TRP A 224 -14.06 9.71 8.43
C TRP A 224 -13.86 10.30 9.82
N THR A 225 -12.60 10.30 10.26
CA THR A 225 -12.20 10.89 11.53
C THR A 225 -10.82 11.55 11.43
N PRO A 226 -10.58 12.69 12.11
CA PRO A 226 -9.24 13.23 12.26
C PRO A 226 -8.40 12.36 13.19
N PHE A 227 -7.08 12.56 13.15
CA PHE A 227 -6.13 11.90 14.06
C PHE A 227 -6.04 12.66 15.38
N ILE A 228 -6.42 12.03 16.49
CA ILE A 228 -6.50 12.65 17.81
C ILE A 228 -5.73 11.80 18.81
N LEU A 229 -4.72 12.40 19.43
CA LEU A 229 -3.98 11.81 20.54
C LEU A 229 -4.73 12.09 21.85
N ASP A 230 -4.93 11.04 22.66
CA ASP A 230 -5.44 11.14 24.03
C ASP A 230 -4.36 11.74 24.95
N THR A 231 -4.10 13.03 24.81
CA THR A 231 -3.02 13.72 25.55
C THR A 231 -3.40 14.01 26.99
N ASN A 232 -4.69 14.02 27.32
CA ASN A 232 -5.16 14.14 28.70
C ASN A 232 -5.07 12.79 29.45
N GLY A 233 -4.98 11.67 28.73
CA GLY A 233 -4.67 10.33 29.23
C GLY A 233 -5.85 9.58 29.85
N ASN A 234 -7.09 9.98 29.57
CA ASN A 234 -8.28 9.42 30.22
C ASN A 234 -8.91 8.23 29.48
N GLY A 235 -8.38 7.87 28.30
CA GLY A 235 -8.79 6.71 27.52
C GLY A 235 -10.05 6.92 26.67
N ARG A 236 -10.52 8.15 26.50
CA ARG A 236 -11.64 8.49 25.61
C ARG A 236 -11.29 9.73 24.78
N ARG A 237 -11.92 9.86 23.63
CA ARG A 237 -11.82 11.09 22.84
C ARG A 237 -12.66 12.20 23.49
N ASP A 238 -12.03 13.32 23.79
CA ASP A 238 -12.67 14.55 24.26
C ASP A 238 -12.52 15.68 23.22
N ASP A 239 -12.91 16.90 23.62
CA ASP A 239 -12.52 18.12 22.92
C ASP A 239 -10.99 18.20 22.83
N TYR A 240 -10.50 18.73 21.71
CA TYR A 240 -9.07 18.75 21.42
C TYR A 240 -8.56 20.14 21.02
N VAL A 241 -7.26 20.34 21.22
CA VAL A 241 -6.52 21.47 20.64
C VAL A 241 -6.04 21.13 19.23
N GLU A 242 -5.91 22.16 18.39
CA GLU A 242 -5.37 22.04 17.03
C GLU A 242 -3.85 21.75 17.03
N PRO A 243 -3.26 21.22 15.94
CA PRO A 243 -1.87 20.76 15.90
C PRO A 243 -0.84 21.80 16.36
N ASP A 244 -1.01 23.06 15.96
CA ASP A 244 -0.09 24.17 16.27
C ASP A 244 -0.33 24.79 17.66
N ALA A 245 -1.39 24.40 18.36
CA ALA A 245 -1.69 24.89 19.69
C ALA A 245 -0.87 24.13 20.77
N PRO A 246 -0.53 24.80 21.89
CA PRO A 246 0.11 24.13 23.01
C PRO A 246 -0.80 23.04 23.60
N LEU A 247 -0.20 22.04 24.25
CA LEU A 247 -0.97 21.03 25.00
C LEU A 247 -1.79 21.70 26.11
N ASP A 248 -3.04 21.29 26.24
CA ASP A 248 -3.91 21.60 27.37
C ASP A 248 -4.13 20.31 28.18
N PRO A 249 -3.82 20.27 29.49
CA PRO A 249 -4.00 19.07 30.31
C PRO A 249 -5.45 18.55 30.42
N SER A 250 -6.44 19.36 30.04
CA SER A 250 -7.86 18.99 30.05
C SER A 250 -8.41 18.55 28.69
N LEU A 251 -7.60 18.65 27.62
CA LEU A 251 -8.01 18.38 26.24
C LEU A 251 -7.10 17.36 25.56
N ASP A 252 -7.64 16.74 24.53
CA ASP A 252 -6.86 15.94 23.60
C ASP A 252 -6.09 16.82 22.62
N LYS A 253 -5.26 16.22 21.76
CA LYS A 253 -4.55 16.94 20.72
C LYS A 253 -4.74 16.32 19.36
N ARG A 254 -5.24 17.10 18.40
CA ARG A 254 -5.25 16.71 17.00
C ARG A 254 -3.83 16.78 16.43
N ILE A 255 -3.49 15.81 15.59
CA ILE A 255 -2.23 15.79 14.82
C ILE A 255 -2.51 15.77 13.32
N ASN A 256 -1.52 16.23 12.54
CA ASN A 256 -1.54 16.10 11.07
C ASN A 256 -0.70 14.89 10.67
N SER A 257 -1.28 13.70 10.76
CA SER A 257 -0.58 12.45 10.43
C SER A 257 -1.26 11.69 9.30
N GLY A 258 -1.15 12.22 8.08
CA GLY A 258 -1.69 11.54 6.91
C GLY A 258 -1.07 10.17 6.72
N LEU A 259 -1.93 9.17 6.51
CA LEU A 259 -1.52 7.81 6.24
C LEU A 259 -1.13 7.66 4.77
N TYR A 260 0.03 7.05 4.52
CA TYR A 260 0.42 6.59 3.19
C TYR A 260 -0.09 5.18 2.93
N ALA A 261 0.26 4.20 3.76
CA ALA A 261 -0.35 2.87 3.77
C ALA A 261 -1.50 2.79 4.77
N VAL A 262 -2.39 1.81 4.61
CA VAL A 262 -3.47 1.50 5.56
C VAL A 262 -3.58 -0.02 5.69
N ALA A 263 -3.71 -0.52 6.91
CA ALA A 263 -3.83 -1.94 7.22
C ALA A 263 -4.68 -2.15 8.49
N PRO A 264 -5.95 -2.55 8.37
CA PRO A 264 -6.74 -3.03 9.49
C PRO A 264 -6.08 -4.26 10.14
N ALA A 265 -6.06 -4.30 11.46
CA ALA A 265 -5.50 -5.38 12.25
C ALA A 265 -6.62 -6.23 12.89
N ALA A 266 -6.27 -7.46 13.30
CA ALA A 266 -7.21 -8.41 13.88
C ALA A 266 -7.83 -7.94 15.22
N ASP A 267 -7.21 -6.98 15.90
CA ASP A 267 -7.75 -6.38 17.14
C ASP A 267 -8.75 -5.24 16.89
N GLY A 268 -9.11 -4.98 15.62
CA GLY A 268 -10.01 -3.90 15.20
C GLY A 268 -9.34 -2.52 15.10
N SER A 269 -8.02 -2.43 15.35
CA SER A 269 -7.26 -1.21 15.09
C SER A 269 -6.93 -1.06 13.59
N VAL A 270 -6.65 0.17 13.17
CA VAL A 270 -6.26 0.50 11.80
C VAL A 270 -4.88 1.12 11.82
N TRP A 271 -3.93 0.50 11.14
CA TRP A 271 -2.55 0.97 11.10
C TRP A 271 -2.24 1.68 9.79
N GLY A 272 -1.28 2.59 9.82
CA GLY A 272 -0.73 3.21 8.62
C GLY A 272 0.64 3.82 8.87
N SER A 273 1.33 4.16 7.79
CA SER A 273 2.64 4.80 7.84
C SER A 273 2.56 6.30 7.55
N ASN A 274 3.45 7.08 8.18
CA ASN A 274 3.62 8.49 7.89
C ASN A 274 5.01 8.75 7.28
N LEU A 275 5.05 9.30 6.07
CA LEU A 275 6.26 9.45 5.24
C LEU A 275 7.29 10.48 5.72
N SER A 276 6.99 11.23 6.78
CA SER A 276 7.84 12.35 7.20
C SER A 276 9.23 11.90 7.64
N TYR A 277 10.08 12.86 8.00
CA TYR A 277 11.29 12.59 8.76
C TYR A 277 11.02 12.96 10.24
N PRO A 278 11.31 12.07 11.21
CA PRO A 278 11.81 10.71 11.03
C PRO A 278 10.75 9.76 10.49
N GLY A 279 9.47 10.16 10.52
CA GLY A 279 8.34 9.34 10.14
C GLY A 279 7.90 8.39 11.25
N ALA A 280 6.80 7.69 11.02
CA ALA A 280 6.13 6.93 12.08
C ALA A 280 5.25 5.79 11.54
N VAL A 281 4.87 4.89 12.44
CA VAL A 281 3.62 4.12 12.32
C VAL A 281 2.55 4.77 13.19
N VAL A 282 1.34 4.80 12.65
CA VAL A 282 0.14 5.42 13.22
C VAL A 282 -0.85 4.30 13.45
N ARG A 283 -1.46 4.25 14.64
CA ARG A 283 -2.52 3.29 14.96
C ARG A 283 -3.77 4.04 15.36
N VAL A 284 -4.87 3.79 14.67
CA VAL A 284 -6.18 4.37 14.96
C VAL A 284 -7.05 3.30 15.60
N MET A 285 -7.64 3.62 16.75
CA MET A 285 -8.67 2.82 17.41
C MET A 285 -10.03 3.45 17.08
N PRO A 286 -10.86 2.83 16.21
CA PRO A 286 -12.13 3.43 15.79
C PRO A 286 -13.11 3.66 16.96
N GLY A 287 -13.21 2.71 17.90
CA GLY A 287 -14.24 2.73 18.93
C GLY A 287 -15.63 2.38 18.38
N ALA A 288 -16.69 2.73 19.11
CA ALA A 288 -18.06 2.34 18.77
C ALA A 288 -18.73 3.27 17.74
N ASP A 289 -18.36 4.56 17.71
CA ASP A 289 -18.74 5.52 16.68
C ASP A 289 -17.46 6.21 16.18
N PRO A 290 -16.82 5.69 15.13
CA PRO A 290 -15.51 6.16 14.72
C PRO A 290 -15.44 7.66 14.39
N SER A 291 -16.56 8.29 14.04
CA SER A 291 -16.59 9.75 13.77
C SER A 291 -16.27 10.59 15.01
N THR A 292 -16.63 10.09 16.20
CA THR A 292 -16.56 10.85 17.46
C THR A 292 -15.77 10.15 18.57
N THR A 293 -15.52 8.84 18.47
CA THR A 293 -14.81 8.08 19.50
C THR A 293 -13.39 7.69 19.13
N ALA A 294 -12.97 7.87 17.87
CA ALA A 294 -11.69 7.35 17.43
C ALA A 294 -10.50 8.06 18.08
N LEU A 295 -9.55 7.27 18.59
CA LEU A 295 -8.28 7.73 19.16
C LEU A 295 -7.10 7.25 18.32
N THR A 296 -6.02 7.99 18.35
CA THR A 296 -4.79 7.73 17.60
C THR A 296 -3.62 7.54 18.56
N GLU A 297 -2.79 6.57 18.26
CA GLU A 297 -1.44 6.40 18.81
C GLU A 297 -0.44 6.68 17.69
N TYR A 298 0.67 7.32 18.02
CA TYR A 298 1.69 7.77 17.06
C TYR A 298 3.08 7.36 17.56
N TYR A 299 3.75 6.50 16.79
CA TYR A 299 5.03 5.90 17.16
C TYR A 299 6.07 6.29 16.13
N GLU A 300 6.88 7.28 16.47
CA GLU A 300 7.95 7.75 15.59
C GLU A 300 9.14 6.80 15.59
N LEU A 301 9.85 6.80 14.48
CA LEU A 301 11.17 6.17 14.41
C LEU A 301 12.14 6.87 15.38
N PRO A 302 13.01 6.12 16.09
CA PRO A 302 13.83 6.69 17.17
C PRO A 302 14.84 7.73 16.69
N LEU A 303 14.87 8.87 17.39
CA LEU A 303 15.83 9.95 17.20
C LEU A 303 16.80 10.09 18.37
N ASP A 304 18.00 10.59 18.09
CA ASP A 304 18.93 11.08 19.12
C ASP A 304 18.54 12.48 19.63
N GLU A 305 19.27 12.99 20.62
CA GLU A 305 19.03 14.31 21.23
C GLU A 305 19.18 15.49 20.26
N ASN A 306 19.83 15.27 19.11
CA ASN A 306 20.03 16.27 18.06
C ASN A 306 18.99 16.15 16.93
N GLY A 307 18.06 15.20 17.02
CA GLY A 307 17.07 14.93 15.97
C GLY A 307 17.60 14.09 14.80
N ASN A 308 18.74 13.41 14.96
CA ASN A 308 19.24 12.46 13.97
C ASN A 308 18.63 11.07 14.19
N ALA A 309 18.26 10.38 13.12
CA ALA A 309 17.81 9.01 13.19
C ALA A 309 18.90 8.11 13.80
N ILE A 310 18.50 7.28 14.78
CA ILE A 310 19.42 6.34 15.43
C ILE A 310 19.79 5.20 14.49
N GLU A 311 18.82 4.67 13.74
CA GLU A 311 19.04 3.53 12.84
C GLU A 311 18.22 3.64 11.54
N GLY A 312 16.89 3.64 11.65
CA GLY A 312 15.98 3.75 10.50
C GLY A 312 15.23 5.08 10.42
N PHE A 313 14.84 5.50 9.22
CA PHE A 313 14.07 6.73 9.00
C PHE A 313 13.18 6.65 7.75
N SER A 314 12.16 7.50 7.75
CA SER A 314 11.20 7.80 6.67
C SER A 314 10.58 6.54 6.06
N PRO A 315 9.49 6.04 6.67
CA PRO A 315 8.79 4.88 6.17
C PRO A 315 8.07 5.19 4.86
N ARG A 316 7.75 4.13 4.10
CA ARG A 316 6.88 4.19 2.93
C ARG A 316 5.72 3.22 3.08
N GLY A 317 5.63 2.17 2.26
CA GLY A 317 4.60 1.16 2.39
C GLY A 317 4.80 0.29 3.63
N MET A 318 3.71 -0.07 4.29
CA MET A 318 3.71 -0.88 5.50
C MET A 318 2.57 -1.88 5.50
N ASP A 319 2.67 -2.89 6.34
CA ASP A 319 1.61 -3.86 6.53
C ASP A 319 1.63 -4.39 7.96
N ILE A 320 0.52 -5.00 8.37
CA ILE A 320 0.35 -5.56 9.71
C ILE A 320 0.30 -7.09 9.64
N ASP A 321 0.97 -7.74 10.57
CA ASP A 321 0.84 -9.20 10.74
C ASP A 321 -0.42 -9.54 11.59
N ARG A 322 -0.76 -10.84 11.63
CA ARG A 322 -1.91 -11.33 12.41
C ARG A 322 -1.74 -11.19 13.93
N ASN A 323 -0.54 -10.86 14.41
CA ASN A 323 -0.24 -10.60 15.82
C ASN A 323 -0.32 -9.11 16.18
N GLY A 324 -0.63 -8.23 15.22
CA GLY A 324 -0.66 -6.78 15.44
C GLY A 324 0.74 -6.13 15.45
N VAL A 325 1.72 -6.74 14.78
CA VAL A 325 3.06 -6.16 14.58
C VAL A 325 3.12 -5.48 13.22
N ALA A 326 3.57 -4.23 13.20
CA ALA A 326 3.71 -3.46 11.97
C ALA A 326 5.09 -3.70 11.34
N TRP A 327 5.09 -3.88 10.01
CA TRP A 327 6.28 -4.06 9.20
C TRP A 327 6.33 -3.00 8.11
N VAL A 328 7.48 -2.36 7.93
CA VAL A 328 7.55 -1.14 7.11
C VAL A 328 8.85 -1.02 6.32
N ALA A 329 8.74 -0.60 5.05
CA ALA A 329 9.89 -0.28 4.22
C ALA A 329 10.40 1.12 4.58
N LEU A 330 11.71 1.25 4.88
CA LEU A 330 12.33 2.50 5.33
C LEU A 330 13.29 3.06 4.28
N ALA A 331 13.30 4.38 4.09
CA ALA A 331 14.23 5.06 3.17
C ALA A 331 15.72 4.85 3.53
N SER A 332 16.01 4.44 4.77
CA SER A 332 17.34 4.01 5.22
C SER A 332 17.82 2.66 4.63
N GLY A 333 17.02 1.98 3.81
CA GLY A 333 17.35 0.65 3.28
C GLY A 333 17.22 -0.47 4.31
N HIS A 334 16.26 -0.32 5.22
CA HIS A 334 15.89 -1.32 6.23
C HIS A 334 14.42 -1.73 6.03
N MET A 335 14.11 -2.97 6.39
CA MET A 335 12.77 -3.33 6.84
C MET A 335 12.68 -3.05 8.35
N GLY A 336 11.74 -2.20 8.75
CA GLY A 336 11.44 -1.91 10.15
C GLY A 336 10.33 -2.82 10.68
N ARG A 337 10.45 -3.23 11.93
CA ARG A 337 9.41 -3.94 12.71
C ARG A 337 9.03 -3.09 13.91
N PHE A 338 7.74 -2.86 14.12
CA PHE A 338 7.22 -2.20 15.32
C PHE A 338 6.24 -3.10 16.07
N ASP A 339 6.58 -3.42 17.31
CA ASP A 339 5.78 -4.25 18.21
C ASP A 339 5.35 -3.46 19.43
N ARG A 340 4.07 -3.05 19.43
CA ARG A 340 3.46 -2.25 20.49
C ARG A 340 3.51 -2.93 21.86
N SER A 341 3.57 -4.26 21.91
CA SER A 341 3.60 -5.01 23.18
C SER A 341 4.92 -4.84 23.95
N LEU A 342 5.97 -4.38 23.27
CA LEU A 342 7.28 -4.11 23.88
C LEU A 342 7.35 -2.75 24.55
N CYS A 343 6.39 -1.85 24.29
CA CYS A 343 6.32 -0.53 24.91
C CYS A 343 6.19 -0.64 26.43
N ARG A 344 7.10 0.02 27.15
CA ARG A 344 7.20 0.03 28.61
C ARG A 344 6.57 1.28 29.23
N GLY A 345 6.52 2.37 28.46
CA GLY A 345 5.90 3.63 28.86
C GLY A 345 4.39 3.66 28.67
N PRO A 346 3.72 4.72 29.16
CA PRO A 346 2.33 5.01 28.83
C PRO A 346 2.14 5.15 27.31
N LEU A 347 1.00 4.66 26.80
CA LEU A 347 0.65 4.70 25.37
C LEU A 347 -0.29 5.87 25.03
N ASN A 348 -0.69 6.62 26.06
CA ASN A 348 -1.44 7.87 25.99
C ASN A 348 -0.91 8.86 27.04
N GLY A 349 -1.47 10.06 27.09
CA GLY A 349 -1.06 11.14 27.98
C GLY A 349 -0.02 12.09 27.36
N PRO A 350 0.45 13.07 28.14
CA PRO A 350 1.16 14.24 27.61
C PRO A 350 2.56 13.93 27.06
N THR A 351 3.09 12.72 27.31
CA THR A 351 4.40 12.26 26.83
C THR A 351 4.30 11.22 25.72
N ALA A 352 3.11 10.70 25.42
CA ALA A 352 2.91 9.66 24.40
C ALA A 352 2.67 10.28 23.01
N THR A 353 3.62 11.10 22.56
CA THR A 353 3.44 11.97 21.39
C THR A 353 4.39 11.65 20.22
N GLY A 354 4.94 10.43 20.17
CA GLY A 354 5.90 10.02 19.14
C GLY A 354 7.05 9.16 19.69
N GLN A 355 8.05 9.80 20.31
CA GLN A 355 9.33 9.18 20.73
C GLN A 355 9.26 8.30 22.00
N HIS A 356 8.07 7.93 22.48
CA HIS A 356 7.86 7.34 23.80
C HIS A 356 8.01 5.81 23.87
N CYS A 357 8.10 5.13 22.72
CA CYS A 357 8.30 3.68 22.63
C CYS A 357 9.41 3.31 21.64
N PRO A 358 10.66 3.77 21.86
CA PRO A 358 11.78 3.37 21.00
C PRO A 358 12.05 1.86 21.06
N GLU A 359 11.75 1.21 22.19
CA GLU A 359 11.92 -0.23 22.40
C GLU A 359 10.97 -1.12 21.58
N GLY A 360 9.91 -0.54 21.00
CA GLY A 360 9.02 -1.25 20.08
C GLY A 360 9.66 -1.52 18.72
N TRP A 361 10.72 -0.78 18.38
CA TRP A 361 11.35 -0.83 17.06
C TRP A 361 12.46 -1.88 16.97
N SER A 362 12.55 -2.53 15.81
CA SER A 362 13.68 -3.35 15.38
C SER A 362 13.94 -3.12 13.89
N PHE A 363 15.20 -3.28 13.47
CA PHE A 363 15.65 -2.92 12.12
C PHE A 363 16.40 -4.07 11.48
N PHE A 364 16.05 -4.36 10.22
CA PHE A 364 16.68 -5.40 9.42
C PHE A 364 17.23 -4.75 8.15
N ALA A 365 18.55 -4.60 8.06
CA ALA A 365 19.17 -4.01 6.87
C ALA A 365 18.92 -4.93 5.66
N GLU A 366 18.32 -4.39 4.62
CA GLU A 366 17.99 -5.16 3.41
C GLU A 366 19.27 -5.61 2.69
N PRO A 367 19.28 -6.77 2.00
CA PRO A 367 20.49 -7.44 1.53
C PRO A 367 21.05 -6.85 0.22
N LEU A 368 21.25 -5.52 0.20
CA LEU A 368 21.90 -4.77 -0.88
C LEU A 368 23.12 -3.99 -0.34
N PRO A 369 24.19 -3.77 -1.12
CA PRO A 369 25.32 -2.97 -0.66
C PRO A 369 24.91 -1.56 -0.22
N GLN A 370 25.61 -0.99 0.75
CA GLN A 370 25.51 0.41 1.12
C GLN A 370 26.50 1.28 0.32
N PHE A 371 26.24 2.59 0.22
CA PHE A 371 27.20 3.53 -0.33
C PHE A 371 28.51 3.54 0.47
N LYS A 372 29.65 3.63 -0.26
CA LYS A 372 30.98 3.69 0.36
C LYS A 372 31.07 4.90 1.30
N ASN A 373 31.71 4.71 2.45
CA ASN A 373 31.98 5.72 3.50
C ASN A 373 30.77 6.13 4.37
N ILE A 374 29.58 5.58 4.16
CA ILE A 374 28.50 5.68 5.14
C ILE A 374 28.82 4.72 6.29
N GLN A 375 28.72 5.23 7.52
CA GLN A 375 28.97 4.44 8.74
C GLN A 375 27.68 3.95 9.40
N GLN A 376 26.56 4.64 9.11
CA GLN A 376 25.24 4.23 9.55
C GLN A 376 24.86 2.88 8.91
N SER A 377 24.13 2.06 9.67
CA SER A 377 23.54 0.82 9.18
C SER A 377 22.53 1.11 8.06
N GLY A 378 22.24 0.10 7.25
CA GLY A 378 21.25 0.14 6.18
C GLY A 378 21.84 -0.32 4.85
N SER A 379 21.07 -0.11 3.80
CA SER A 379 21.46 -0.48 2.44
C SER A 379 21.13 0.64 1.45
N SER A 380 21.58 0.49 0.20
CA SER A 380 21.12 1.34 -0.92
C SER A 380 19.82 0.82 -1.56
N GLU A 381 19.11 -0.09 -0.88
CA GLU A 381 17.82 -0.59 -1.35
C GLU A 381 16.76 0.52 -1.31
N GLY A 382 15.79 0.43 -2.21
CA GLY A 382 14.69 1.37 -2.38
C GLY A 382 13.34 0.66 -2.38
N SER A 383 13.11 -0.17 -1.35
CA SER A 383 11.84 -0.89 -1.19
C SER A 383 10.66 0.07 -1.12
N TYR A 384 9.63 -0.20 -1.92
CA TYR A 384 8.43 0.63 -1.96
C TYR A 384 7.43 0.28 -0.85
N TYR A 385 7.25 -1.01 -0.60
CA TYR A 385 6.28 -1.57 0.33
C TYR A 385 6.89 -2.77 1.07
N THR A 386 6.48 -2.97 2.31
CA THR A 386 6.64 -4.25 3.03
C THR A 386 5.25 -4.85 3.21
N TRP A 387 4.99 -5.99 2.57
CA TRP A 387 3.75 -6.76 2.63
C TRP A 387 3.97 -7.99 3.53
N VAL A 388 2.96 -8.41 4.27
CA VAL A 388 3.05 -9.58 5.17
C VAL A 388 2.21 -10.73 4.63
N ASP A 389 2.86 -11.88 4.42
CA ASP A 389 2.20 -13.14 4.09
C ASP A 389 1.47 -13.71 5.31
N GLN A 390 0.27 -13.22 5.59
CA GLN A 390 -0.49 -13.61 6.77
C GLN A 390 -0.89 -15.10 6.77
N PHE A 391 -0.97 -15.73 5.61
CA PHE A 391 -1.63 -17.04 5.42
C PHE A 391 -0.75 -18.09 4.73
N ASP A 392 0.57 -17.88 4.68
CA ASP A 392 1.52 -18.82 4.08
C ASP A 392 1.24 -19.10 2.59
N THR A 393 0.92 -18.04 1.86
CA THR A 393 0.65 -18.07 0.43
C THR A 393 1.91 -18.33 -0.40
N LEU A 394 3.11 -18.04 0.12
CA LEU A 394 4.37 -18.41 -0.52
C LEU A 394 4.87 -19.81 -0.11
N GLY A 395 4.46 -20.36 1.03
CA GLY A 395 4.96 -21.63 1.56
C GLY A 395 6.19 -21.50 2.47
N LEU A 396 6.44 -20.31 3.04
CA LEU A 396 7.54 -20.04 3.99
C LEU A 396 7.06 -19.75 5.42
N GLY A 397 5.77 -19.94 5.70
CA GLY A 397 5.14 -19.71 6.98
C GLY A 397 4.26 -18.47 7.01
N SER A 398 3.29 -18.48 7.92
CA SER A 398 2.40 -17.34 8.18
C SER A 398 3.13 -16.18 8.84
N ASN A 399 2.66 -14.96 8.59
CA ASN A 399 3.23 -13.70 9.07
C ASN A 399 4.65 -13.42 8.57
N THR A 400 5.00 -13.94 7.39
CA THR A 400 6.32 -13.71 6.78
C THR A 400 6.35 -12.36 6.07
N PRO A 401 7.16 -11.38 6.50
CA PRO A 401 7.22 -10.07 5.86
C PRO A 401 8.12 -10.08 4.61
N ILE A 402 7.67 -9.37 3.58
CA ILE A 402 8.25 -9.35 2.24
C ILE A 402 8.33 -7.91 1.75
N SER A 403 9.55 -7.42 1.53
CA SER A 403 9.78 -6.10 0.92
C SER A 403 9.82 -6.19 -0.61
N THR A 404 9.26 -5.19 -1.27
CA THR A 404 9.35 -5.02 -2.74
C THR A 404 10.70 -4.37 -3.11
N GLY A 405 11.79 -5.16 -3.13
CA GLY A 405 13.16 -4.71 -3.39
C GLY A 405 13.39 -4.24 -4.82
N ASN A 406 13.27 -2.93 -5.04
CA ASN A 406 13.31 -2.35 -6.38
C ASN A 406 14.72 -2.22 -6.97
N GLN A 407 15.72 -1.94 -6.15
CA GLN A 407 17.11 -1.81 -6.59
C GLN A 407 17.77 -3.18 -6.74
N SER A 408 17.35 -4.16 -5.93
CA SER A 408 17.74 -5.56 -6.10
C SER A 408 17.01 -6.29 -7.22
N GLY A 409 15.89 -5.76 -7.72
CA GLY A 409 15.04 -6.45 -8.69
C GLY A 409 14.49 -7.76 -8.14
N SER A 410 14.05 -7.76 -6.88
CA SER A 410 13.63 -8.97 -6.17
C SER A 410 12.53 -8.71 -5.15
N LEU A 411 11.78 -9.76 -4.81
CA LEU A 411 11.05 -9.78 -3.54
C LEU A 411 12.01 -10.21 -2.43
N LEU A 412 12.06 -9.44 -1.34
CA LEU A 412 12.98 -9.62 -0.22
C LEU A 412 12.21 -10.20 0.97
N VAL A 413 12.26 -11.51 1.12
CA VAL A 413 11.57 -12.24 2.20
C VAL A 413 12.48 -12.29 3.42
N LEU A 414 12.00 -11.83 4.57
CA LEU A 414 12.68 -12.03 5.85
C LEU A 414 12.11 -13.28 6.51
N ASN A 415 12.82 -14.40 6.37
CA ASN A 415 12.40 -15.71 6.86
C ASN A 415 13.28 -16.13 8.04
N ASP A 416 12.70 -16.27 9.23
CA ASP A 416 13.42 -16.61 10.47
C ASP A 416 14.66 -15.71 10.74
N GLY A 417 14.56 -14.43 10.38
CA GLY A 417 15.65 -13.45 10.53
C GLY A 417 16.73 -13.51 9.45
N GLU A 418 16.61 -14.42 8.48
CA GLU A 418 17.49 -14.50 7.31
C GLU A 418 16.80 -13.99 6.04
N TRP A 419 17.58 -13.35 5.16
CA TRP A 419 17.06 -12.84 3.90
C TRP A 419 17.03 -13.93 2.83
N VAL A 420 15.88 -14.08 2.18
CA VAL A 420 15.71 -14.86 0.94
C VAL A 420 15.31 -13.91 -0.18
N ARG A 421 16.13 -13.84 -1.23
CA ARG A 421 15.88 -12.98 -2.40
C ARG A 421 15.25 -13.76 -3.53
N LEU A 422 14.04 -13.37 -3.92
CA LEU A 422 13.33 -13.91 -5.08
C LEU A 422 13.62 -13.02 -6.28
N THR A 423 14.82 -13.15 -6.84
CA THR A 423 15.29 -12.28 -7.92
C THR A 423 14.69 -12.65 -9.27
N VAL A 424 14.12 -11.66 -9.95
CA VAL A 424 13.77 -11.78 -11.37
C VAL A 424 15.05 -11.61 -12.20
N PRO A 425 15.42 -12.58 -13.05
CA PRO A 425 16.66 -12.50 -13.82
C PRO A 425 16.68 -11.32 -14.80
N TYR A 426 17.81 -10.63 -14.86
CA TYR A 426 18.11 -9.72 -15.96
C TYR A 426 18.10 -10.47 -17.31
N PRO A 427 17.57 -9.88 -18.40
CA PRO A 427 17.10 -8.49 -18.55
C PRO A 427 15.59 -8.30 -18.38
N LEU A 428 14.89 -9.26 -17.75
CA LEU A 428 13.42 -9.27 -17.71
C LEU A 428 12.82 -8.08 -16.95
N GLY A 429 13.63 -7.41 -16.12
CA GLY A 429 13.25 -6.24 -15.34
C GLY A 429 12.32 -6.62 -14.18
N PHE A 430 12.50 -5.95 -13.03
CA PHE A 430 11.56 -6.04 -11.93
C PHE A 430 11.67 -4.79 -11.08
N TYR A 431 10.57 -4.07 -11.01
CA TYR A 431 10.39 -2.90 -10.16
C TYR A 431 8.94 -2.99 -9.74
N THR A 432 8.65 -3.26 -8.47
CA THR A 432 7.28 -3.49 -8.03
C THR A 432 6.95 -2.63 -6.82
N LYS A 433 5.68 -2.24 -6.74
CA LYS A 433 5.16 -1.39 -5.67
C LYS A 433 4.22 -2.12 -4.73
N TRP A 434 3.73 -3.27 -5.16
CA TRP A 434 2.73 -4.06 -4.46
C TRP A 434 2.87 -5.53 -4.86
N LEU A 435 2.42 -6.41 -3.98
CA LEU A 435 2.22 -7.83 -4.28
C LEU A 435 0.97 -8.33 -3.56
N ASP A 436 0.46 -9.45 -4.04
CA ASP A 436 -0.64 -10.17 -3.43
C ASP A 436 -0.32 -11.67 -3.35
N GLY A 437 -0.96 -12.41 -2.45
CA GLY A 437 -0.68 -13.82 -2.22
C GLY A 437 -1.94 -14.65 -2.32
N ARG A 438 -1.94 -15.69 -3.18
CA ARG A 438 -3.12 -16.51 -3.46
C ARG A 438 -2.83 -18.00 -3.30
N ILE A 439 -3.83 -18.71 -2.79
CA ILE A 439 -3.86 -20.17 -2.70
C ILE A 439 -4.93 -20.68 -3.68
N ASP A 440 -4.48 -21.12 -4.85
CA ASP A 440 -5.33 -21.71 -5.87
C ASP A 440 -5.82 -23.12 -5.50
N ASP A 441 -4.97 -23.92 -4.86
CA ASP A 441 -5.34 -25.25 -4.34
C ASP A 441 -4.50 -25.59 -3.10
N PRO A 442 -5.13 -25.65 -1.90
CA PRO A 442 -4.42 -25.95 -0.66
C PRO A 442 -3.84 -27.38 -0.63
N ASP A 443 -4.36 -28.31 -1.43
CA ASP A 443 -3.95 -29.72 -1.49
C ASP A 443 -2.84 -29.99 -2.52
N SER A 444 -2.55 -29.03 -3.41
CA SER A 444 -1.51 -29.14 -4.45
C SER A 444 -0.11 -28.72 -3.99
N GLY A 445 0.10 -28.55 -2.68
CA GLY A 445 1.39 -28.15 -2.12
C GLY A 445 1.87 -26.80 -2.66
N TRP A 446 3.13 -26.73 -3.11
CA TRP A 446 3.71 -25.48 -3.62
C TRP A 446 3.12 -25.00 -4.94
N GLN A 447 2.54 -25.90 -5.75
CA GLN A 447 2.00 -25.56 -7.06
C GLN A 447 0.67 -24.80 -6.98
N GLY A 448 -0.10 -25.03 -5.91
CA GLY A 448 -1.37 -24.34 -5.67
C GLY A 448 -1.22 -23.06 -4.86
N ARG A 449 0.01 -22.57 -4.67
CA ARG A 449 0.36 -21.41 -3.83
C ARG A 449 1.28 -20.49 -4.61
N GLY A 450 1.15 -19.18 -4.38
CA GLY A 450 2.14 -18.24 -4.90
C GLY A 450 1.81 -16.78 -4.63
N LEU A 451 2.82 -15.96 -4.91
CA LEU A 451 2.74 -14.51 -4.87
C LEU A 451 2.61 -13.97 -6.28
N TRP A 452 1.77 -12.94 -6.43
CA TRP A 452 1.55 -12.22 -7.67
C TRP A 452 2.06 -10.80 -7.52
N ALA A 453 2.84 -10.34 -8.49
CA ALA A 453 3.30 -8.95 -8.56
C ALA A 453 3.26 -8.46 -10.01
N THR A 454 3.12 -7.15 -10.20
CA THR A 454 3.29 -6.53 -11.52
C THR A 454 4.61 -5.78 -11.57
N ILE A 455 5.16 -5.62 -12.77
CA ILE A 455 6.13 -4.54 -12.97
C ILE A 455 5.40 -3.21 -12.89
N SER A 456 5.86 -2.37 -11.98
CA SER A 456 5.33 -1.07 -11.63
C SER A 456 6.25 0.06 -12.10
N SER A 457 6.96 -0.15 -13.21
CA SER A 457 7.79 0.88 -13.85
C SER A 457 6.91 1.86 -14.60
N ARG A 458 7.11 3.16 -14.35
CA ARG A 458 6.44 4.26 -15.05
C ARG A 458 6.75 4.36 -16.54
N ALA A 459 7.75 3.65 -17.03
CA ALA A 459 8.09 3.66 -18.44
C ALA A 459 8.58 2.26 -18.81
N PRO A 460 7.68 1.30 -19.08
CA PRO A 460 8.09 -0.05 -19.47
C PRO A 460 8.97 -0.02 -20.74
N PHE A 461 8.75 0.94 -21.63
CA PHE A 461 9.56 1.20 -22.82
C PHE A 461 11.00 1.69 -22.54
N HIS A 462 11.36 2.06 -21.30
CA HIS A 462 12.75 2.33 -20.88
C HIS A 462 13.52 1.08 -20.45
N MET A 463 12.85 -0.07 -20.34
CA MET A 463 13.54 -1.34 -20.11
C MET A 463 14.34 -1.74 -21.35
N GLU A 464 15.22 -2.73 -21.20
CA GLU A 464 16.13 -3.14 -22.27
C GLU A 464 15.42 -3.72 -23.50
N SER A 465 14.18 -4.19 -23.35
CA SER A 465 13.33 -4.62 -24.46
C SER A 465 12.81 -3.45 -25.31
N GLY A 466 12.89 -2.20 -24.83
CA GLY A 466 12.67 -0.98 -25.59
C GLY A 466 11.21 -0.67 -25.94
N ALA A 467 11.01 0.13 -26.99
CA ALA A 467 9.68 0.54 -27.46
C ALA A 467 8.78 -0.67 -27.76
N GLY A 468 7.50 -0.57 -27.40
CA GLY A 468 6.54 -1.68 -27.55
C GLY A 468 6.50 -2.66 -26.38
N THR A 469 7.40 -2.53 -25.41
CA THR A 469 7.36 -3.33 -24.18
C THR A 469 6.12 -2.98 -23.37
N THR A 470 5.27 -3.98 -23.15
CA THR A 470 4.12 -3.90 -22.25
C THR A 470 4.53 -4.17 -20.80
N SER A 471 3.62 -3.90 -19.88
CA SER A 471 3.78 -4.35 -18.50
C SER A 471 3.67 -5.87 -18.38
N LYS A 472 4.04 -6.39 -17.22
CA LYS A 472 4.16 -7.82 -16.93
C LYS A 472 3.57 -8.17 -15.58
N VAL A 473 2.93 -9.32 -15.50
CA VAL A 473 2.59 -10.01 -14.25
C VAL A 473 3.59 -11.12 -14.00
N TYR A 474 4.01 -11.27 -12.75
CA TYR A 474 4.91 -12.30 -12.26
C TYR A 474 4.18 -13.15 -11.23
N HIS A 475 4.25 -14.48 -11.40
CA HIS A 475 3.82 -15.45 -10.40
C HIS A 475 5.05 -16.12 -9.80
N PHE A 476 5.26 -15.90 -8.50
CA PHE A 476 6.35 -16.48 -7.73
C PHE A 476 5.84 -17.67 -6.93
N GLN A 477 6.45 -18.84 -7.13
CA GLN A 477 6.15 -20.04 -6.37
C GLN A 477 7.43 -20.59 -5.75
N MET A 478 7.34 -21.13 -4.53
CA MET A 478 8.48 -21.66 -3.80
C MET A 478 8.46 -23.18 -3.79
N ARG A 479 9.36 -23.83 -4.53
CA ARG A 479 9.50 -25.29 -4.46
C ARG A 479 10.10 -25.73 -3.11
N PRO A 480 9.79 -26.94 -2.63
CA PRO A 480 10.51 -27.55 -1.52
C PRO A 480 12.01 -27.74 -1.81
N ASP A 481 12.34 -28.09 -3.06
CA ASP A 481 13.72 -28.26 -3.53
C ASP A 481 13.83 -28.02 -5.05
N PRO A 482 15.04 -27.82 -5.61
CA PRO A 482 15.23 -27.47 -7.02
C PRO A 482 14.78 -28.54 -8.03
N LEU A 483 14.57 -29.79 -7.60
CA LEU A 483 14.20 -30.93 -8.46
C LEU A 483 12.71 -31.28 -8.35
N SER A 484 11.96 -30.62 -7.46
CA SER A 484 10.50 -30.73 -7.40
C SER A 484 9.87 -30.20 -8.69
N ASN A 485 8.90 -30.93 -9.26
CA ASN A 485 8.17 -30.60 -10.49
C ASN A 485 6.69 -30.42 -10.21
#